data_AF-A0AA85JTI4-F1
#
_entry.id   AF-A0AA85JTI4-F1
#
_cell.length_a   1.000
_cell.length_b   1.000
_cell.length_c   1.000
_cell.angle_alpha   90.00
_cell.angle_beta   90.00
_cell.angle_gamma   90.00
#
_symmetry.space_group_name_H-M   'P 1'
#
loop_
_entity.id
_entity.type
_entity.pdbx_description
1 polymer ?
#
loop_
_entity_poly.entity_id
_entity_poly.type
_entity_poly.pdbx_seq_one_letter_code
_entity_poly.pdbx_strand_id
1 'polypeptide(L)'
;MFNLSNAYDLLLVNYPLFQLKGNINPYCGCPSILVSVHNVHKNGWETSWSLCESMFKVFVPLSPGCNTLQLKCKHHLAEFRIVCVHNHNSSFIVRPIYVICSDDTGEFQAPEGVVSTKENACKRIGLGIRLLQTLTAEAFFSELGKRYTFMTRENLVEELSPDFLQASHVSCMCHYSSLSKTFVSNSTPEEVWKQLAYELYKTYPDNFNRTKWIAFMACTRYHPMNKSSTESLSYDEILNRTTAHFALGTGGLALLGTGTLHAWPESIEDLQSVMQDTRLIDTTLMDDTAYRHTFWAAFSTGLGAVWHELGHCFGLEHYPHGIMFRGDDINLCLGFPPPDSMCPHELRTNGEVIQGLCQPKNQAINSLCGRVLCQVCQSCCTVIVSLNHLHLCLVLCSSIV
;
A
#
# COMPACT_ATOMS: atom_id res chain seq x y z
N MET A 1 -22.78 -15.14 -13.60
CA MET A 1 -21.54 -15.95 -13.67
C MET A 1 -20.37 -15.07 -13.27
N PHE A 2 -19.31 -15.63 -12.69
CA PHE A 2 -18.08 -14.89 -12.45
C PHE A 2 -17.35 -14.62 -13.78
N ASN A 3 -16.91 -13.38 -13.99
CA ASN A 3 -16.08 -12.97 -15.11
C ASN A 3 -14.80 -12.35 -14.54
N LEU A 4 -13.66 -13.01 -14.78
CA LEU A 4 -12.36 -12.60 -14.27
C LEU A 4 -11.69 -11.66 -15.27
N SER A 5 -11.17 -10.52 -14.80
CA SER A 5 -10.56 -9.53 -15.70
C SER A 5 -9.05 -9.70 -15.85
N ASN A 6 -8.39 -10.35 -14.90
CA ASN A 6 -6.93 -10.45 -14.87
C ASN A 6 -6.41 -11.86 -14.57
N ALA A 7 -7.26 -12.87 -14.58
CA ALA A 7 -6.89 -14.26 -14.33
C ALA A 7 -7.61 -15.23 -15.27
N TYR A 8 -6.94 -16.34 -15.55
CA TYR A 8 -7.45 -17.48 -16.30
C TYR A 8 -6.84 -18.76 -15.71
N ASP A 9 -7.41 -19.92 -16.03
CA ASP A 9 -6.93 -21.20 -15.51
C ASP A 9 -5.47 -21.47 -15.91
N LEU A 10 -4.67 -21.90 -14.95
CA LEU A 10 -3.22 -22.10 -15.06
C LEU A 10 -2.41 -20.82 -15.34
N LEU A 11 -2.92 -19.65 -14.95
CA LEU A 11 -2.13 -18.42 -14.98
C LEU A 11 -0.81 -18.62 -14.19
N LEU A 12 0.30 -18.22 -14.81
CA LEU A 12 1.64 -18.25 -14.19
C LEU A 12 1.97 -16.89 -13.56
N VAL A 13 2.38 -16.90 -12.30
CA VAL A 13 2.90 -15.73 -11.57
C VAL A 13 4.12 -16.11 -10.74
N ASN A 14 4.93 -15.13 -10.36
CA ASN A 14 6.19 -15.35 -9.61
C ASN A 14 6.28 -14.55 -8.30
N TYR A 15 5.12 -14.24 -7.73
CA TYR A 15 4.99 -13.50 -6.48
C TYR A 15 3.84 -14.08 -5.64
N PRO A 16 3.97 -14.11 -4.30
CA PRO A 16 3.13 -14.92 -3.42
C PRO A 16 1.78 -14.31 -3.02
N LEU A 17 1.47 -13.08 -3.46
CA LEU A 17 0.19 -12.43 -3.19
C LEU A 17 -0.40 -11.94 -4.51
N PHE A 18 -1.57 -12.44 -4.89
CA PHE A 18 -2.19 -12.08 -6.16
C PHE A 18 -3.43 -11.24 -5.94
N GLN A 19 -3.61 -10.17 -6.73
CA GLN A 19 -4.85 -9.40 -6.71
C GLN A 19 -5.77 -9.96 -7.79
N LEU A 20 -6.85 -10.63 -7.40
CA LEU A 20 -7.85 -11.14 -8.31
C LEU A 20 -8.96 -10.10 -8.50
N LYS A 21 -9.25 -9.78 -9.76
CA LYS A 21 -10.23 -8.77 -10.15
C LYS A 21 -11.28 -9.39 -11.07
N GLY A 22 -12.52 -8.94 -10.93
CA GLY A 22 -13.59 -9.40 -11.79
C GLY A 22 -14.94 -8.87 -11.37
N ASN A 23 -15.98 -9.43 -11.99
CA ASN A 23 -17.35 -9.10 -11.68
C ASN A 23 -18.30 -10.29 -11.80
N ILE A 24 -19.51 -10.12 -11.28
CA ILE A 24 -20.62 -11.07 -11.44
C ILE A 24 -21.57 -10.53 -12.51
N ASN A 25 -21.65 -11.20 -13.66
CA ASN A 25 -22.54 -10.81 -14.77
C ASN A 25 -23.48 -11.96 -15.19
N PRO A 26 -24.82 -11.76 -15.23
CA PRO A 26 -25.55 -10.62 -14.66
C PRO A 26 -25.37 -10.54 -13.14
N TYR A 27 -25.48 -9.34 -12.56
CA TYR A 27 -25.36 -9.17 -11.12
C TYR A 27 -26.50 -9.87 -10.39
N CYS A 28 -26.14 -10.68 -9.39
CA CYS A 28 -27.09 -11.56 -8.69
C CYS A 28 -27.56 -11.01 -7.33
N GLY A 29 -27.25 -9.75 -7.00
CA GLY A 29 -27.66 -9.09 -5.74
C GLY A 29 -26.94 -9.57 -4.48
N CYS A 30 -25.94 -10.46 -4.61
CA CYS A 30 -25.11 -10.85 -3.47
C CYS A 30 -24.29 -9.65 -2.98
N PRO A 31 -24.16 -9.43 -1.65
CA PRO A 31 -23.34 -8.35 -1.10
C PRO A 31 -21.85 -8.74 -1.00
N SER A 32 -21.55 -10.04 -1.03
CA SER A 32 -20.20 -10.56 -0.87
C SER A 32 -20.02 -11.88 -1.62
N ILE A 33 -18.76 -12.30 -1.72
CA ILE A 33 -18.30 -13.58 -2.27
C ILE A 33 -17.38 -14.25 -1.26
N LEU A 34 -17.40 -15.58 -1.22
CA LEU A 34 -16.43 -16.39 -0.53
C LEU A 34 -15.32 -16.74 -1.52
N VAL A 35 -14.08 -16.50 -1.13
CA VAL A 35 -12.88 -16.76 -1.92
C VAL A 35 -12.01 -17.72 -1.15
N SER A 36 -11.73 -18.90 -1.70
CA SER A 36 -10.83 -19.87 -1.08
C SER A 36 -9.67 -20.24 -2.01
N VAL A 37 -8.54 -20.53 -1.40
CA VAL A 37 -7.31 -20.97 -2.05
C VAL A 37 -6.89 -22.29 -1.40
N HIS A 38 -6.74 -23.32 -2.21
CA HIS A 38 -6.25 -24.62 -1.79
C HIS A 38 -4.95 -24.95 -2.52
N ASN A 39 -3.94 -25.37 -1.77
CA ASN A 39 -2.68 -25.88 -2.30
C ASN A 39 -2.39 -27.22 -1.61
N VAL A 40 -1.93 -28.22 -2.36
CA VAL A 40 -1.73 -29.59 -1.85
C VAL A 40 -0.73 -29.66 -0.68
N HIS A 41 0.15 -28.67 -0.55
CA HIS A 41 1.23 -28.63 0.44
C HIS A 41 0.98 -27.65 1.60
N LYS A 42 -0.15 -26.93 1.61
CA LYS A 42 -0.50 -25.98 2.68
C LYS A 42 -1.96 -26.09 3.10
N ASN A 43 -2.24 -25.65 4.31
CA ASN A 43 -3.62 -25.46 4.76
C ASN A 43 -4.34 -24.51 3.81
N GLY A 44 -5.62 -24.77 3.55
CA GLY A 44 -6.46 -23.89 2.76
C GLY A 44 -6.58 -22.51 3.41
N TRP A 45 -6.70 -21.49 2.57
CA TRP A 45 -7.01 -20.12 2.97
C TRP A 45 -8.40 -19.76 2.45
N GLU A 46 -9.17 -19.02 3.22
CA GLU A 46 -10.51 -18.58 2.82
C GLU A 46 -10.83 -17.21 3.41
N THR A 47 -11.54 -16.38 2.64
CA THR A 47 -12.05 -15.11 3.12
C THR A 47 -13.41 -14.77 2.48
N SER A 48 -14.24 -14.02 3.20
CA SER A 48 -15.43 -13.38 2.64
C SER A 48 -15.07 -11.98 2.18
N TRP A 49 -15.27 -11.68 0.90
CA TRP A 49 -14.97 -10.40 0.28
C TRP A 49 -16.23 -9.66 -0.15
N SER A 50 -16.34 -8.39 0.22
CA SER A 50 -17.45 -7.50 -0.08
C SER A 50 -17.41 -7.07 -1.54
N LEU A 51 -18.58 -7.07 -2.18
CA LEU A 51 -18.73 -6.60 -3.55
C LEU A 51 -18.99 -5.09 -3.57
N CYS A 52 -18.39 -4.41 -4.54
CA CYS A 52 -18.82 -3.07 -4.95
C CYS A 52 -19.75 -3.22 -6.15
N GLU A 53 -21.05 -3.15 -5.90
CA GLU A 53 -22.08 -3.61 -6.83
C GLU A 53 -21.82 -5.06 -7.28
N SER A 54 -21.42 -5.26 -8.54
CA SER A 54 -21.07 -6.57 -9.10
C SER A 54 -19.56 -6.87 -9.07
N MET A 55 -18.73 -5.90 -8.70
CA MET A 55 -17.28 -5.92 -8.87
C MET A 55 -16.56 -6.37 -7.60
N PHE A 56 -15.39 -6.97 -7.76
CA PHE A 56 -14.46 -7.28 -6.67
C PHE A 56 -13.00 -7.05 -7.06
N LYS A 57 -12.19 -6.75 -6.05
CA LYS A 57 -10.73 -6.75 -6.08
C LYS A 57 -10.25 -7.40 -4.78
N VAL A 58 -9.92 -8.68 -4.82
CA VAL A 58 -9.53 -9.47 -3.64
C VAL A 58 -8.05 -9.84 -3.73
N PHE A 59 -7.34 -9.75 -2.61
CA PHE A 59 -5.96 -10.23 -2.54
C PHE A 59 -5.94 -11.66 -2.00
N VAL A 60 -5.35 -12.57 -2.74
CA VAL A 60 -5.32 -14.00 -2.44
C VAL A 60 -3.87 -14.46 -2.24
N PRO A 61 -3.52 -15.07 -1.10
CA PRO A 61 -2.20 -15.62 -0.88
C PRO A 61 -2.02 -16.87 -1.74
N LEU A 62 -0.84 -16.98 -2.36
CA LEU A 62 -0.44 -18.12 -3.17
C LEU A 62 0.73 -18.83 -2.52
N SER A 63 0.73 -20.16 -2.61
CA SER A 63 1.88 -20.98 -2.27
C SER A 63 2.61 -21.43 -3.54
N PRO A 64 3.91 -21.74 -3.46
CA PRO A 64 4.62 -22.32 -4.59
C PRO A 64 3.89 -23.52 -5.19
N GLY A 65 3.94 -23.64 -6.52
CA GLY A 65 3.22 -24.65 -7.28
C GLY A 65 1.78 -24.25 -7.61
N CYS A 66 0.92 -25.24 -7.78
CA CYS A 66 -0.44 -25.06 -8.25
C CYS A 66 -1.40 -24.75 -7.08
N ASN A 67 -2.10 -23.63 -7.18
CA ASN A 67 -3.13 -23.21 -6.24
C ASN A 67 -4.48 -23.28 -6.94
N THR A 68 -5.44 -24.01 -6.37
CA THR A 68 -6.83 -24.02 -6.83
C THR A 68 -7.58 -22.92 -6.11
N LEU A 69 -8.17 -22.00 -6.86
CA LEU A 69 -8.97 -20.89 -6.36
C LEU A 69 -10.44 -21.17 -6.63
N GLN A 70 -11.28 -20.94 -5.63
CA GLN A 70 -12.72 -21.05 -5.74
C GLN A 70 -13.38 -19.73 -5.36
N LEU A 71 -14.25 -19.23 -6.24
CA LEU A 71 -15.13 -18.09 -5.99
C LEU A 71 -16.55 -18.58 -5.86
N LYS A 72 -17.20 -18.25 -4.74
CA LYS A 72 -18.54 -18.74 -4.44
C LYS A 72 -19.42 -17.61 -3.93
N CYS A 73 -20.63 -17.50 -4.46
CA CYS A 73 -21.72 -16.77 -3.82
C CYS A 73 -22.96 -17.67 -3.77
N LYS A 74 -24.10 -17.15 -3.30
CA LYS A 74 -25.35 -17.92 -3.25
C LYS A 74 -25.79 -18.47 -4.61
N HIS A 75 -25.45 -17.79 -5.70
CA HIS A 75 -25.99 -18.06 -7.05
C HIS A 75 -24.94 -18.59 -8.04
N HIS A 76 -23.65 -18.39 -7.76
CA HIS A 76 -22.58 -18.70 -8.70
C HIS A 76 -21.40 -19.36 -8.00
N LEU A 77 -20.74 -20.23 -8.74
CA LEU A 77 -19.50 -20.89 -8.37
C LEU A 77 -18.55 -20.81 -9.57
N ALA A 78 -17.29 -20.50 -9.32
CA ALA A 78 -16.22 -20.62 -10.29
C ALA A 78 -15.00 -21.22 -9.61
N GLU A 79 -14.27 -22.04 -10.37
CA GLU A 79 -13.02 -22.66 -9.92
C GLU A 79 -12.01 -22.58 -11.05
N PHE A 80 -10.77 -22.24 -10.71
CA PHE A 80 -9.65 -22.13 -11.65
C PHE A 80 -8.34 -22.22 -10.87
N ARG A 81 -7.22 -22.35 -11.57
CA ARG A 81 -5.90 -22.51 -10.94
C ARG A 81 -4.97 -21.35 -11.27
N ILE A 82 -4.12 -21.01 -10.30
CA ILE A 82 -2.97 -20.13 -10.49
C ILE A 82 -1.72 -20.90 -10.06
N VAL A 83 -0.71 -20.90 -10.93
CA VAL A 83 0.59 -21.52 -10.66
C VAL A 83 1.58 -20.45 -10.23
N CYS A 84 2.03 -20.51 -8.98
CA CYS A 84 3.07 -19.64 -8.45
C CYS A 84 4.44 -20.32 -8.62
N VAL A 85 5.32 -19.72 -9.39
CA VAL A 85 6.68 -20.22 -9.62
C VAL A 85 7.71 -19.40 -8.86
N HIS A 86 8.77 -20.04 -8.39
CA HIS A 86 9.92 -19.32 -7.87
C HIS A 86 10.70 -18.69 -9.03
N ASN A 87 11.07 -17.43 -8.87
CA ASN A 87 11.99 -16.78 -9.79
C ASN A 87 13.42 -16.94 -9.25
N HIS A 88 14.22 -17.82 -9.84
CA HIS A 88 15.61 -18.05 -9.42
C HIS A 88 16.63 -17.18 -10.18
N ASN A 89 16.17 -16.31 -11.08
CA ASN A 89 17.07 -15.71 -12.08
C ASN A 89 17.65 -14.36 -11.68
N SER A 90 17.12 -13.69 -10.65
CA SER A 90 17.66 -12.40 -10.19
C SER A 90 18.27 -12.50 -8.80
N SER A 91 19.44 -11.91 -8.67
CA SER A 91 20.14 -11.72 -7.40
C SER A 91 19.81 -10.36 -6.76
N PHE A 92 18.97 -9.55 -7.42
CA PHE A 92 18.52 -8.25 -6.90
C PHE A 92 17.23 -8.40 -6.10
N ILE A 93 17.20 -7.78 -4.93
CA ILE A 93 16.04 -7.83 -4.02
C ILE A 93 15.67 -6.45 -3.48
N VAL A 94 14.41 -6.32 -3.09
CA VAL A 94 13.92 -5.26 -2.21
C VAL A 94 13.88 -5.78 -0.78
N ARG A 95 14.44 -5.03 0.16
CA ARG A 95 14.51 -5.39 1.58
C ARG A 95 13.88 -4.27 2.44
N PRO A 96 12.69 -4.51 3.02
CA PRO A 96 12.19 -3.63 4.08
C PRO A 96 12.96 -3.85 5.38
N ILE A 97 13.30 -2.76 6.05
CA ILE A 97 13.89 -2.74 7.39
C ILE A 97 13.14 -1.78 8.30
N TYR A 98 12.98 -2.17 9.56
CA TYR A 98 12.45 -1.32 10.62
C TYR A 98 13.62 -0.85 11.48
N VAL A 99 13.94 0.43 11.40
CA VAL A 99 15.17 1.03 11.96
C VAL A 99 14.89 1.53 13.37
N ILE A 100 15.57 0.93 14.34
CA ILE A 100 15.45 1.26 15.76
C ILE A 100 16.73 2.01 16.16
N CYS A 101 16.59 3.27 16.58
CA CYS A 101 17.74 4.07 17.03
C CYS A 101 18.31 3.50 18.34
N SER A 102 19.57 3.79 18.61
CA SER A 102 20.33 3.30 19.78
C SER A 102 19.69 3.64 21.14
N ASP A 103 18.89 4.70 21.20
CA ASP A 103 18.17 5.20 22.36
C ASP A 103 16.63 5.08 22.21
N ASP A 104 16.14 4.22 21.30
CA ASP A 104 14.73 3.94 21.07
C ASP A 104 14.31 2.55 21.59
N THR A 105 13.06 2.43 22.02
CA THR A 105 12.45 1.15 22.45
C THR A 105 12.00 0.30 21.27
N GLY A 106 11.83 0.90 20.09
CA GLY A 106 11.37 0.25 18.87
C GLY A 106 9.84 0.17 18.75
N GLU A 107 9.12 1.01 19.49
CA GLU A 107 7.67 1.14 19.34
C GLU A 107 7.35 2.24 18.32
N PHE A 108 6.35 2.02 17.45
CA PHE A 108 5.81 3.09 16.61
C PHE A 108 4.66 3.81 17.32
N GLN A 109 4.31 5.02 16.87
CA GLN A 109 3.18 5.74 17.44
C GLN A 109 1.85 5.15 16.96
N ALA A 110 0.96 4.82 17.91
CA ALA A 110 -0.33 4.21 17.65
C ALA A 110 -1.39 4.71 18.66
N PRO A 111 -2.69 4.63 18.32
CA PRO A 111 -3.76 4.94 19.27
C PRO A 111 -3.86 3.89 20.38
N GLU A 112 -4.61 4.23 21.44
CA GLU A 112 -4.88 3.31 22.53
C GLU A 112 -5.54 2.02 22.03
N GLY A 113 -5.08 0.87 22.56
CA GLY A 113 -5.56 -0.45 22.18
C GLY A 113 -4.92 -1.03 20.91
N VAL A 114 -4.11 -0.28 20.17
CA VAL A 114 -3.34 -0.81 19.03
C VAL A 114 -1.94 -1.23 19.49
N VAL A 115 -1.57 -2.47 19.18
CA VAL A 115 -0.25 -3.02 19.53
C VAL A 115 0.83 -2.39 18.64
N SER A 116 1.81 -1.73 19.26
CA SER A 116 2.80 -0.92 18.55
C SER A 116 4.24 -1.46 18.57
N THR A 117 4.42 -2.73 18.90
CA THR A 117 5.76 -3.33 19.03
C THR A 117 6.50 -3.43 17.68
N LYS A 118 7.82 -3.57 17.73
CA LYS A 118 8.67 -3.81 16.55
C LYS A 118 8.24 -5.03 15.72
N GLU A 119 7.75 -6.09 16.36
CA GLU A 119 7.22 -7.27 15.67
C GLU A 119 5.97 -6.94 14.85
N ASN A 120 5.08 -6.12 15.41
CA ASN A 120 3.88 -5.64 14.72
C ASN A 120 4.22 -4.68 13.58
N ALA A 121 5.20 -3.80 13.79
CA ALA A 121 5.73 -2.94 12.74
C ALA A 121 6.25 -3.78 11.56
N CYS A 122 7.08 -4.80 11.84
CA CYS A 122 7.62 -5.69 10.83
C CYS A 122 6.52 -6.44 10.06
N LYS A 123 5.47 -6.94 10.73
CA LYS A 123 4.33 -7.61 10.06
C LYS A 123 3.61 -6.67 9.10
N ARG A 124 3.25 -5.47 9.57
CA ARG A 124 2.53 -4.45 8.79
C ARG A 124 3.35 -4.00 7.58
N ILE A 125 4.62 -3.68 7.79
CA ILE A 125 5.55 -3.31 6.71
C ILE A 125 5.69 -4.45 5.71
N GLY A 126 5.89 -5.67 6.19
CA GLY A 126 6.02 -6.86 5.34
C GLY A 126 4.81 -7.03 4.41
N LEU A 127 3.60 -7.02 4.97
CA LEU A 127 2.38 -7.10 4.17
C LEU A 127 2.27 -5.94 3.18
N GLY A 128 2.58 -4.70 3.59
CA GLY A 128 2.62 -3.54 2.70
C GLY A 128 3.54 -3.76 1.50
N ILE A 129 4.76 -4.27 1.71
CA ILE A 129 5.68 -4.57 0.59
C ILE A 129 5.14 -5.67 -0.32
N ARG A 130 4.45 -6.69 0.20
CA ARG A 130 3.77 -7.71 -0.64
C ARG A 130 2.68 -7.09 -1.50
N LEU A 131 1.86 -6.21 -0.92
CA LEU A 131 0.83 -5.50 -1.68
C LEU A 131 1.47 -4.68 -2.80
N LEU A 132 2.55 -3.95 -2.53
CA LEU A 132 3.28 -3.20 -3.56
C LEU A 132 3.88 -4.09 -4.64
N GLN A 133 4.35 -5.28 -4.28
CA GLN A 133 4.83 -6.27 -5.25
C GLN A 133 3.70 -6.67 -6.21
N THR A 134 2.50 -6.93 -5.69
CA THR A 134 1.30 -7.23 -6.48
C THR A 134 0.88 -6.04 -7.34
N LEU A 135 0.80 -4.85 -6.76
CA LEU A 135 0.35 -3.64 -7.47
C LEU A 135 1.32 -3.26 -8.59
N THR A 136 2.63 -3.43 -8.37
CA THR A 136 3.65 -3.27 -9.41
C THR A 136 3.42 -4.27 -10.56
N ALA A 137 3.22 -5.56 -10.25
CA ALA A 137 2.93 -6.57 -11.27
C ALA A 137 1.69 -6.25 -12.10
N GLU A 138 0.62 -5.78 -11.45
CA GLU A 138 -0.64 -5.43 -12.09
C GLU A 138 -0.55 -4.13 -12.90
N ALA A 139 0.26 -3.16 -12.46
CA ALA A 139 0.56 -1.96 -13.24
C ALA A 139 1.30 -2.32 -14.54
N PHE A 140 2.36 -3.13 -14.45
CA PHE A 140 3.07 -3.63 -15.64
C PHE A 140 2.17 -4.46 -16.56
N PHE A 141 1.28 -5.28 -15.99
CA PHE A 141 0.34 -6.06 -16.79
C PHE A 141 -0.62 -5.16 -17.57
N SER A 142 -1.13 -4.11 -16.93
CA SER A 142 -2.07 -3.17 -17.55
C SER A 142 -1.41 -2.40 -18.71
N GLU A 143 -0.14 -2.02 -18.56
CA GLU A 143 0.58 -1.22 -19.56
C GLU A 143 1.26 -2.06 -20.65
N LEU A 144 1.84 -3.20 -20.29
CA LEU A 144 2.70 -4.01 -21.18
C LEU A 144 2.11 -5.38 -21.53
N GLY A 145 0.96 -5.74 -20.97
CA GLY A 145 0.38 -7.08 -21.10
C GLY A 145 1.19 -8.18 -20.41
N LYS A 146 2.21 -7.82 -19.60
CA LYS A 146 3.10 -8.76 -18.90
C LYS A 146 3.30 -8.33 -17.46
N ARG A 147 3.38 -9.30 -16.56
CA ARG A 147 3.61 -9.06 -15.13
C ARG A 147 5.11 -9.02 -14.83
N TYR A 148 5.57 -7.88 -14.34
CA TYR A 148 6.91 -7.70 -13.81
C TYR A 148 6.82 -7.07 -12.42
N THR A 149 7.65 -7.55 -11.50
CA THR A 149 7.71 -6.98 -10.15
C THR A 149 9.06 -7.26 -9.54
N PHE A 150 9.37 -6.54 -8.47
CA PHE A 150 10.60 -6.73 -7.72
C PHE A 150 10.54 -7.99 -6.85
N MET A 151 11.70 -8.57 -6.53
CA MET A 151 11.80 -9.73 -5.66
C MET A 151 12.03 -9.32 -4.20
N THR A 152 11.54 -10.12 -3.26
CA THR A 152 11.84 -10.01 -1.82
C THR A 152 12.57 -11.27 -1.35
N ARG A 153 13.16 -11.26 -0.15
CA ARG A 153 13.99 -12.38 0.34
C ARG A 153 13.24 -13.71 0.50
N GLU A 154 11.91 -13.76 0.76
CA GLU A 154 11.22 -15.07 0.76
C GLU A 154 11.32 -15.78 -0.59
N ASN A 155 11.40 -15.03 -1.70
CA ASN A 155 11.47 -15.63 -3.03
C ASN A 155 12.77 -16.40 -3.28
N LEU A 156 13.75 -16.33 -2.35
CA LEU A 156 15.07 -16.94 -2.47
C LEU A 156 15.34 -18.08 -1.47
N VAL A 157 14.51 -18.28 -0.43
CA VAL A 157 14.82 -19.20 0.68
C VAL A 157 13.89 -20.41 0.65
N GLU A 158 14.28 -21.45 -0.10
CA GLU A 158 13.77 -22.82 0.08
C GLU A 158 14.77 -23.75 0.79
N GLU A 159 15.95 -23.27 1.19
CA GLU A 159 16.95 -24.13 1.82
C GLU A 159 17.19 -23.74 3.28
N LEU A 160 16.87 -24.69 4.17
CA LEU A 160 17.29 -24.83 5.58
C LEU A 160 16.35 -24.25 6.66
N SER A 161 15.19 -24.89 6.89
CA SER A 161 14.81 -25.47 8.20
C SER A 161 13.36 -26.00 8.23
N PRO A 162 13.08 -27.14 8.90
CA PRO A 162 11.72 -27.70 9.02
C PRO A 162 10.74 -26.82 9.82
N ASP A 163 11.25 -25.95 10.69
CA ASP A 163 10.44 -25.10 11.58
C ASP A 163 9.94 -23.80 10.90
N PHE A 164 10.28 -23.58 9.63
CA PHE A 164 9.87 -22.40 8.83
C PHE A 164 8.66 -22.64 7.92
N LEU A 165 7.92 -23.73 8.13
CA LEU A 165 6.70 -24.06 7.36
C LEU A 165 5.50 -23.10 7.58
N GLN A 166 5.68 -22.01 8.34
CA GLN A 166 4.77 -20.85 8.36
C GLN A 166 5.19 -19.71 7.43
N ALA A 167 5.91 -20.01 6.33
CA ALA A 167 6.32 -19.06 5.30
C ALA A 167 5.13 -18.36 4.62
N SER A 168 4.61 -17.28 5.22
CA SER A 168 3.49 -16.48 4.71
C SER A 168 3.67 -14.97 4.86
N HIS A 169 4.84 -14.48 5.29
CA HIS A 169 5.09 -13.06 5.53
C HIS A 169 6.35 -12.55 4.82
N VAL A 170 6.28 -11.35 4.22
CA VAL A 170 7.51 -10.60 3.92
C VAL A 170 8.23 -10.26 5.19
N SER A 171 9.45 -10.80 5.34
CA SER A 171 10.26 -10.57 6.52
C SER A 171 10.87 -9.18 6.45
N CYS A 172 10.12 -8.17 6.92
CA CYS A 172 10.72 -6.93 7.36
C CYS A 172 11.68 -7.23 8.52
N MET A 173 12.90 -6.72 8.43
CA MET A 173 13.97 -6.99 9.39
C MET A 173 14.14 -5.81 10.34
N CYS A 174 14.16 -6.06 11.65
CA CYS A 174 14.63 -5.05 12.61
C CYS A 174 16.11 -4.75 12.38
N HIS A 175 16.44 -3.48 12.21
CA HIS A 175 17.82 -3.00 12.13
C HIS A 175 18.07 -2.08 13.31
N TYR A 176 18.96 -2.50 14.22
CA TYR A 176 19.37 -1.69 15.37
C TYR A 176 20.51 -0.78 14.94
N SER A 177 20.22 0.51 14.91
CA SER A 177 21.09 1.54 14.35
C SER A 177 21.97 2.19 15.43
N SER A 178 23.16 2.66 15.04
CA SER A 178 23.99 3.50 15.91
C SER A 178 23.49 4.94 16.01
N LEU A 179 22.59 5.34 15.12
CA LEU A 179 21.94 6.65 15.16
C LEU A 179 21.14 6.83 16.46
N SER A 180 21.10 8.05 17.00
CA SER A 180 20.23 8.41 18.13
C SER A 180 19.01 9.19 17.66
N LYS A 181 17.90 9.13 18.42
CA LYS A 181 16.68 9.91 18.16
C LYS A 181 16.98 11.40 18.10
N THR A 182 17.88 11.88 18.96
CA THR A 182 18.32 13.28 18.99
C THR A 182 19.04 13.67 17.70
N PHE A 183 19.90 12.81 17.16
CA PHE A 183 20.52 13.06 15.86
C PHE A 183 19.45 13.08 14.76
N VAL A 184 18.63 12.04 14.67
CA VAL A 184 17.61 11.92 13.62
C VAL A 184 16.62 13.09 13.63
N SER A 185 16.23 13.58 14.80
CA SER A 185 15.26 14.68 14.93
C SER A 185 15.85 16.06 14.60
N ASN A 186 17.17 16.22 14.70
CA ASN A 186 17.85 17.50 14.49
C ASN A 186 18.60 17.57 13.14
N SER A 187 18.54 16.51 12.34
CA SER A 187 19.21 16.40 11.05
C SER A 187 18.24 16.53 9.89
N THR A 188 18.77 16.91 8.73
CA THR A 188 17.97 16.89 7.49
C THR A 188 17.73 15.44 7.03
N PRO A 189 16.68 15.18 6.22
CA PRO A 189 16.43 13.86 5.64
C PRO A 189 17.67 13.28 4.93
N GLU A 190 18.43 14.10 4.20
CA GLU A 190 19.63 13.71 3.46
C GLU A 190 20.78 13.30 4.39
N GLU A 191 20.94 13.98 5.52
CA GLU A 191 21.95 13.64 6.52
C GLU A 191 21.66 12.28 7.16
N VAL A 192 20.41 12.04 7.56
CA VAL A 192 19.96 10.76 8.11
C VAL A 192 20.11 9.65 7.07
N TRP A 193 19.65 9.90 5.84
CA TRP A 193 19.77 8.96 4.73
C TRP A 193 21.23 8.58 4.49
N LYS A 194 22.14 9.55 4.46
CA LYS A 194 23.57 9.31 4.19
C LYS A 194 24.22 8.47 5.28
N GLN A 195 23.95 8.78 6.56
CA GLN A 195 24.51 8.02 7.67
C GLN A 195 23.96 6.59 7.70
N LEU A 196 22.64 6.43 7.51
CA LEU A 196 22.01 5.11 7.47
C LEU A 196 22.52 4.28 6.28
N ALA A 197 22.65 4.87 5.09
CA ALA A 197 23.19 4.16 3.92
C ALA A 197 24.62 3.66 4.18
N TYR A 198 25.47 4.47 4.82
CA TYR A 198 26.83 4.09 5.19
C TYR A 198 26.87 2.99 6.26
N GLU A 199 25.98 3.07 7.25
CA GLU A 199 25.81 2.03 8.27
C GLU A 199 25.38 0.71 7.64
N LEU A 200 24.34 0.72 6.81
CA LEU A 200 23.86 -0.46 6.09
C LEU A 200 24.95 -1.09 5.19
N TYR A 201 25.75 -0.27 4.50
CA TYR A 201 26.88 -0.75 3.72
C TYR A 201 27.91 -1.47 4.58
N LYS A 202 28.22 -0.94 5.78
CA LYS A 202 29.14 -1.59 6.72
C LYS A 202 28.58 -2.86 7.33
N THR A 203 27.29 -2.87 7.69
CA THR A 203 26.65 -3.99 8.38
C THR A 203 26.32 -5.13 7.42
N TYR A 204 25.98 -4.83 6.16
CA TYR A 204 25.53 -5.81 5.16
C TYR A 204 26.29 -5.71 3.82
N PRO A 205 27.64 -5.78 3.80
CA PRO A 205 28.45 -5.46 2.63
C PRO A 205 28.16 -6.36 1.42
N ASP A 206 28.00 -7.67 1.64
CA ASP A 206 27.92 -8.66 0.55
C ASP A 206 26.68 -8.49 -0.36
N ASN A 207 25.60 -7.94 0.18
CA ASN A 207 24.33 -7.80 -0.54
C ASN A 207 23.91 -6.34 -0.75
N PHE A 208 24.67 -5.37 -0.25
CA PHE A 208 24.27 -3.97 -0.26
C PHE A 208 23.94 -3.46 -1.66
N ASN A 209 24.85 -3.69 -2.63
CA ASN A 209 24.68 -3.21 -4.01
C ASN A 209 23.59 -3.95 -4.80
N ARG A 210 23.19 -5.15 -4.35
CA ARG A 210 22.10 -5.92 -4.96
C ARG A 210 20.77 -5.74 -4.22
N THR A 211 20.74 -4.91 -3.18
CA THR A 211 19.56 -4.68 -2.36
C THR A 211 19.08 -3.25 -2.53
N LYS A 212 17.81 -3.09 -2.88
CA LYS A 212 17.08 -1.84 -2.67
C LYS A 212 16.48 -1.87 -1.28
N TRP A 213 16.86 -0.93 -0.44
CA TRP A 213 16.48 -0.87 0.96
C TRP A 213 15.27 0.05 1.13
N ILE A 214 14.32 -0.35 1.97
CA ILE A 214 13.20 0.49 2.38
C ILE A 214 13.27 0.59 3.90
N ALA A 215 13.72 1.72 4.42
CA ALA A 215 13.92 1.95 5.83
C ALA A 215 12.75 2.71 6.43
N PHE A 216 12.13 2.12 7.44
CA PHE A 216 11.08 2.74 8.25
C PHE A 216 11.65 3.14 9.61
N MET A 217 11.66 4.44 9.91
CA MET A 217 12.21 4.96 11.15
C MET A 217 11.23 4.75 12.32
N ALA A 218 11.62 3.91 13.29
CA ALA A 218 10.80 3.64 14.48
C ALA A 218 10.54 4.90 15.31
N CYS A 219 11.47 5.85 15.31
CA CYS A 219 11.44 7.06 16.11
C CYS A 219 10.53 8.17 15.56
N THR A 220 9.75 7.92 14.50
CA THR A 220 8.76 8.89 14.01
C THR A 220 7.73 9.20 15.09
N ARG A 221 7.55 10.48 15.43
CA ARG A 221 6.59 10.92 16.46
C ARG A 221 5.91 12.21 16.03
N TYR A 222 4.59 12.19 16.03
CA TYR A 222 3.75 13.38 15.97
C TYR A 222 3.54 13.93 17.39
N HIS A 223 3.74 15.24 17.54
CA HIS A 223 3.64 15.96 18.80
C HIS A 223 2.42 16.91 18.75
N PRO A 224 1.26 16.50 19.31
CA PRO A 224 0.08 17.36 19.32
C PRO A 224 0.28 18.58 20.24
N MET A 225 -0.15 19.77 19.80
CA MET A 225 -0.01 21.03 20.57
C MET A 225 -0.87 21.04 21.83
N ASN A 226 -2.13 20.55 21.76
CA ASN A 226 -3.06 20.39 22.87
C ASN A 226 -4.17 19.39 22.48
N LYS A 227 -4.61 18.51 23.39
CA LYS A 227 -5.64 17.47 23.14
C LYS A 227 -7.04 18.01 22.78
N SER A 228 -7.25 19.33 22.77
CA SER A 228 -8.57 19.96 22.62
C SER A 228 -8.70 20.86 21.39
N SER A 229 -7.67 21.02 20.55
CA SER A 229 -7.78 21.84 19.35
C SER A 229 -8.39 21.03 18.20
N THR A 230 -9.63 21.32 17.84
CA THR A 230 -10.32 20.79 16.65
C THR A 230 -9.93 21.55 15.37
N GLU A 231 -8.75 22.16 15.35
CA GLU A 231 -8.30 23.03 14.26
C GLU A 231 -7.81 22.18 13.09
N SER A 232 -8.31 22.48 11.88
CA SER A 232 -7.84 21.85 10.65
C SER A 232 -6.44 22.36 10.34
N LEU A 233 -5.43 21.51 10.55
CA LEU A 233 -4.03 21.84 10.27
C LEU A 233 -3.73 21.70 8.78
N SER A 234 -2.89 22.59 8.26
CA SER A 234 -2.22 22.39 6.98
C SER A 234 -1.22 21.24 7.06
N TYR A 235 -0.89 20.64 5.92
CA TYR A 235 0.13 19.60 5.84
C TYR A 235 1.50 20.05 6.39
N ASP A 236 1.91 21.28 6.11
CA ASP A 236 3.18 21.84 6.62
C ASP A 236 3.18 21.97 8.15
N GLU A 237 2.04 22.31 8.75
CA GLU A 237 1.90 22.34 10.22
C GLU A 237 1.95 20.93 10.83
N ILE A 238 1.41 19.93 10.15
CA ILE A 238 1.51 18.52 10.57
C ILE A 238 2.98 18.08 10.51
N LEU A 239 3.69 18.39 9.41
CA LEU A 239 5.11 18.07 9.27
C LEU A 239 5.97 18.76 10.32
N ASN A 240 5.74 20.05 10.59
CA ASN A 240 6.47 20.79 11.62
C ASN A 240 6.25 20.24 13.04
N ARG A 241 5.18 19.47 13.25
CA ARG A 241 4.88 18.77 14.51
C ARG A 241 5.33 17.32 14.52
N THR A 242 5.93 16.83 13.43
CA THR A 242 6.35 15.43 13.31
C THR A 242 7.86 15.32 13.24
N THR A 243 8.45 14.69 14.25
CA THR A 243 9.88 14.35 14.23
C THR A 243 10.11 13.05 13.48
N ALA A 244 11.25 12.95 12.77
CA ALA A 244 11.67 11.74 12.06
C ALA A 244 10.62 11.19 11.06
N HIS A 245 9.81 12.07 10.48
CA HIS A 245 8.96 11.73 9.34
C HIS A 245 9.71 12.07 8.06
N PHE A 246 9.92 11.05 7.23
CA PHE A 246 10.68 11.14 6.00
C PHE A 246 9.86 10.56 4.83
N ALA A 247 10.14 11.08 3.65
CA ALA A 247 9.73 10.53 2.35
C ALA A 247 10.85 10.89 1.37
N LEU A 248 11.92 10.08 1.39
CA LEU A 248 13.11 10.31 0.58
C LEU A 248 13.64 9.01 -0.02
N GLY A 249 13.41 8.84 -1.31
CA GLY A 249 13.93 7.78 -2.15
C GLY A 249 15.03 8.31 -3.05
N THR A 250 16.21 7.73 -2.96
CA THR A 250 17.29 7.98 -3.92
C THR A 250 18.30 6.84 -3.90
N GLY A 251 19.01 6.67 -5.01
CA GLY A 251 20.00 5.61 -5.16
C GLY A 251 19.43 4.21 -4.87
N GLY A 252 19.86 3.61 -3.76
CA GLY A 252 19.45 2.27 -3.33
C GLY A 252 18.66 2.23 -2.04
N LEU A 253 18.25 3.38 -1.47
CA LEU A 253 17.59 3.46 -0.17
C LEU A 253 16.41 4.44 -0.22
N ALA A 254 15.24 3.93 0.17
CA ALA A 254 14.06 4.70 0.48
C ALA A 254 13.98 4.88 2.00
N LEU A 255 13.97 6.12 2.48
CA LEU A 255 13.89 6.49 3.90
C LEU A 255 12.49 7.04 4.19
N LEU A 256 11.78 6.38 5.11
CA LEU A 256 10.38 6.66 5.43
C LEU A 256 10.15 6.82 6.93
N GLY A 257 9.17 7.64 7.27
CA GLY A 257 8.58 7.67 8.61
C GLY A 257 7.56 6.56 8.85
N THR A 258 7.17 6.36 10.11
CA THR A 258 6.12 5.41 10.51
C THR A 258 4.80 6.05 10.93
N GLY A 259 4.59 7.31 10.54
CA GLY A 259 3.44 8.13 10.95
C GLY A 259 2.06 7.50 10.71
N THR A 260 1.90 6.74 9.62
CA THR A 260 0.63 6.08 9.25
C THR A 260 0.60 4.58 9.56
N LEU A 261 1.68 4.01 10.12
CA LEU A 261 1.82 2.56 10.26
C LEU A 261 0.74 1.93 11.15
N HIS A 262 0.21 2.71 12.10
CA HIS A 262 -0.92 2.32 12.95
C HIS A 262 -2.20 1.98 12.18
N ALA A 263 -2.36 2.49 10.96
CA ALA A 263 -3.51 2.22 10.10
C ALA A 263 -3.31 1.01 9.17
N TRP A 264 -2.10 0.45 9.09
CA TRP A 264 -1.79 -0.63 8.13
C TRP A 264 -2.27 -2.00 8.62
N PRO A 265 -2.67 -2.94 7.74
CA PRO A 265 -3.08 -4.28 8.16
C PRO A 265 -1.89 -5.09 8.70
N GLU A 266 -2.10 -5.88 9.76
CA GLU A 266 -1.07 -6.79 10.29
C GLU A 266 -1.01 -8.11 9.53
N SER A 267 -2.18 -8.56 9.06
CA SER A 267 -2.37 -9.80 8.33
C SER A 267 -3.25 -9.59 7.09
N ILE A 268 -3.26 -10.57 6.18
CA ILE A 268 -4.09 -10.47 4.97
C ILE A 268 -5.58 -10.54 5.34
N GLU A 269 -5.91 -11.19 6.45
CA GLU A 269 -7.26 -11.28 7.02
C GLU A 269 -7.80 -9.89 7.43
N ASP A 270 -6.93 -9.00 7.91
CA ASP A 270 -7.30 -7.64 8.34
C ASP A 270 -7.48 -6.66 7.16
N LEU A 271 -6.98 -7.02 5.97
CA LEU A 271 -6.85 -6.10 4.84
C LEU A 271 -8.18 -5.46 4.45
N GLN A 272 -9.25 -6.26 4.33
CA GLN A 272 -10.56 -5.75 3.95
C GLN A 272 -11.10 -4.75 5.00
N SER A 273 -10.97 -5.07 6.29
CA SER A 273 -11.44 -4.17 7.35
C SER A 273 -10.68 -2.85 7.36
N VAL A 274 -9.36 -2.89 7.18
CA VAL A 274 -8.53 -1.68 7.10
C VAL A 274 -8.90 -0.83 5.88
N MET A 275 -9.12 -1.46 4.72
CA MET A 275 -9.53 -0.76 3.50
C MET A 275 -10.93 -0.14 3.60
N GLN A 276 -11.74 -0.56 4.57
CA GLN A 276 -13.11 -0.06 4.82
C GLN A 276 -13.20 0.82 6.07
N ASP A 277 -12.10 1.08 6.76
CA ASP A 277 -12.09 1.80 8.04
C ASP A 277 -12.25 3.32 7.85
N THR A 278 -13.50 3.77 7.88
CA THR A 278 -13.91 5.18 7.75
C THR A 278 -13.88 5.95 9.08
N ARG A 279 -13.35 5.37 10.16
CA ARG A 279 -13.15 6.12 11.41
C ARG A 279 -12.21 7.30 11.16
N LEU A 280 -12.48 8.41 11.85
CA LEU A 280 -11.63 9.60 11.77
C LEU A 280 -10.31 9.38 12.52
N ILE A 281 -9.21 9.89 11.98
CA ILE A 281 -7.93 9.96 12.65
C ILE A 281 -8.04 10.93 13.83
N ASP A 282 -7.66 10.46 15.01
CA ASP A 282 -7.65 11.29 16.21
C ASP A 282 -6.56 12.37 16.11
N THR A 283 -6.84 13.56 16.64
CA THR A 283 -5.91 14.71 16.65
C THR A 283 -4.59 14.47 17.38
N THR A 284 -4.46 13.37 18.14
CA THR A 284 -3.21 12.93 18.79
C THR A 284 -2.29 12.15 17.88
N LEU A 285 -2.72 11.80 16.66
CA LEU A 285 -1.96 11.08 15.65
C LEU A 285 -1.64 11.98 14.45
N MET A 286 -0.62 11.58 13.68
CA MET A 286 -0.31 12.23 12.42
C MET A 286 -1.43 11.97 11.40
N ASP A 287 -2.01 13.04 10.88
CA ASP A 287 -3.02 12.96 9.82
C ASP A 287 -2.39 13.12 8.42
N ASP A 288 -1.68 12.08 7.99
CA ASP A 288 -1.11 11.98 6.65
C ASP A 288 -2.06 11.21 5.72
N THR A 289 -3.22 11.82 5.46
CA THR A 289 -4.33 11.20 4.72
C THR A 289 -4.68 11.93 3.42
N ALA A 290 -3.92 12.96 3.03
CA ALA A 290 -4.29 13.87 1.95
C ALA A 290 -5.69 14.49 2.15
N TYR A 291 -5.95 15.01 3.36
CA TYR A 291 -7.21 15.67 3.76
C TYR A 291 -8.46 14.77 3.73
N ARG A 292 -8.28 13.45 3.85
CA ARG A 292 -9.39 12.48 3.94
C ARG A 292 -9.71 12.07 5.38
N HIS A 293 -8.81 12.38 6.31
CA HIS A 293 -8.97 12.29 7.76
C HIS A 293 -9.38 10.90 8.29
N THR A 294 -9.18 9.82 7.52
CA THR A 294 -9.70 8.48 7.84
C THR A 294 -8.61 7.42 7.83
N PHE A 295 -8.81 6.32 8.58
CA PHE A 295 -7.84 5.24 8.71
C PHE A 295 -7.52 4.55 7.38
N TRP A 296 -8.54 4.22 6.57
CA TRP A 296 -8.30 3.63 5.24
C TRP A 296 -7.45 4.55 4.35
N ALA A 297 -7.62 5.87 4.48
CA ALA A 297 -6.87 6.86 3.74
C ALA A 297 -5.43 6.99 4.25
N ALA A 298 -5.20 6.90 5.56
CA ALA A 298 -3.85 6.89 6.14
C ALA A 298 -3.06 5.68 5.66
N PHE A 299 -3.69 4.50 5.64
CA PHE A 299 -3.11 3.29 5.05
C PHE A 299 -2.76 3.49 3.58
N SER A 300 -3.72 3.98 2.78
CA SER A 300 -3.53 4.17 1.34
C SER A 300 -2.42 5.19 1.06
N THR A 301 -2.46 6.38 1.67
CA THR A 301 -1.43 7.42 1.51
C THR A 301 -0.05 6.89 1.90
N GLY A 302 0.07 6.23 3.07
CA GLY A 302 1.33 5.68 3.53
C GLY A 302 1.91 4.63 2.58
N LEU A 303 1.07 3.71 2.10
CA LEU A 303 1.49 2.69 1.13
C LEU A 303 1.90 3.32 -0.21
N GLY A 304 1.21 4.36 -0.64
CA GLY A 304 1.53 5.14 -1.85
C GLY A 304 2.88 5.85 -1.76
N ALA A 305 3.17 6.49 -0.63
CA ALA A 305 4.47 7.11 -0.37
C ALA A 305 5.61 6.09 -0.49
N VAL A 306 5.43 4.88 0.07
CA VAL A 306 6.42 3.80 -0.04
C VAL A 306 6.67 3.40 -1.49
N TRP A 307 5.61 3.29 -2.28
CA TRP A 307 5.74 2.94 -3.70
C TRP A 307 6.44 4.04 -4.50
N HIS A 308 6.14 5.30 -4.21
CA HIS A 308 6.77 6.47 -4.80
C HIS A 308 8.29 6.51 -4.53
N GLU A 309 8.69 6.42 -3.26
CA GLU A 309 10.10 6.48 -2.88
C GLU A 309 10.87 5.24 -3.38
N LEU A 310 10.22 4.07 -3.43
CA LEU A 310 10.79 2.89 -4.07
C LEU A 310 10.95 3.09 -5.59
N GLY A 311 10.02 3.79 -6.24
CA GLY A 311 10.12 4.21 -7.64
C GLY A 311 11.39 5.02 -7.91
N HIS A 312 11.69 6.00 -7.05
CA HIS A 312 12.97 6.73 -7.12
C HIS A 312 14.18 5.81 -6.95
N CYS A 313 14.11 4.81 -6.07
CA CYS A 313 15.17 3.81 -5.93
C CYS A 313 15.35 2.93 -7.18
N PHE A 314 14.31 2.80 -8.02
CA PHE A 314 14.38 2.16 -9.33
C PHE A 314 14.79 3.11 -10.46
N GLY A 315 15.12 4.37 -10.14
CA GLY A 315 15.56 5.37 -11.11
C GLY A 315 14.43 6.13 -11.79
N LEU A 316 13.20 6.08 -11.25
CA LEU A 316 12.09 6.90 -11.75
C LEU A 316 12.21 8.33 -11.21
N GLU A 317 11.95 9.32 -12.04
CA GLU A 317 11.78 10.71 -11.62
C GLU A 317 10.30 11.01 -11.36
N HIS A 318 10.01 12.17 -10.77
CA HIS A 318 8.64 12.65 -10.64
C HIS A 318 7.97 12.71 -12.02
N TYR A 319 6.68 12.37 -12.06
CA TYR A 319 5.90 12.41 -13.29
C TYR A 319 4.55 13.12 -13.04
N PRO A 320 3.98 13.84 -14.01
CA PRO A 320 2.70 14.55 -13.84
C PRO A 320 1.47 13.70 -13.51
N HIS A 321 1.57 12.36 -13.56
CA HIS A 321 0.47 11.43 -13.32
C HIS A 321 0.96 10.07 -12.82
N GLY A 322 0.07 9.30 -12.17
CA GLY A 322 0.35 7.98 -11.60
C GLY A 322 1.20 8.05 -10.33
N ILE A 323 1.81 6.93 -9.93
CA ILE A 323 2.45 6.83 -8.60
C ILE A 323 3.64 7.76 -8.39
N MET A 324 4.29 8.20 -9.48
CA MET A 324 5.36 9.19 -9.42
C MET A 324 4.85 10.65 -9.37
N PHE A 325 3.54 10.86 -9.29
CA PHE A 325 2.91 12.16 -9.02
C PHE A 325 2.73 12.37 -7.52
N ARG A 326 2.85 13.63 -7.06
CA ARG A 326 2.59 14.00 -5.67
C ARG A 326 1.08 14.08 -5.43
N GLY A 327 0.54 13.11 -4.67
CA GLY A 327 -0.88 13.02 -4.37
C GLY A 327 -1.63 11.94 -5.17
N ASP A 328 -0.94 10.88 -5.59
CA ASP A 328 -1.58 9.75 -6.25
C ASP A 328 -2.56 9.00 -5.34
N ASP A 329 -3.58 8.40 -5.96
CA ASP A 329 -4.66 7.70 -5.27
C ASP A 329 -4.53 6.18 -5.43
N ILE A 330 -3.52 5.61 -4.74
CA ILE A 330 -3.26 4.16 -4.72
C ILE A 330 -4.46 3.34 -4.19
N ASN A 331 -5.41 3.98 -3.51
CA ASN A 331 -6.64 3.33 -3.05
C ASN A 331 -7.41 2.65 -4.19
N LEU A 332 -7.39 3.19 -5.41
CA LEU A 332 -8.07 2.66 -6.58
C LEU A 332 -7.32 1.44 -7.12
N CYS A 333 -6.01 1.36 -6.89
CA CYS A 333 -5.23 0.17 -7.15
C CYS A 333 -5.53 -0.91 -6.11
N LEU A 334 -5.71 -0.56 -4.84
CA LEU A 334 -6.00 -1.49 -3.75
C LEU A 334 -7.43 -2.05 -3.82
N GLY A 335 -8.43 -1.17 -3.92
CA GLY A 335 -9.83 -1.52 -3.75
C GLY A 335 -10.79 -0.56 -4.41
N PHE A 336 -11.98 -0.47 -3.84
CA PHE A 336 -12.96 0.56 -4.13
C PHE A 336 -13.06 1.47 -2.91
N PRO A 337 -13.29 2.79 -3.10
CA PRO A 337 -13.54 3.67 -1.97
C PRO A 337 -14.67 3.12 -1.08
N PRO A 338 -14.56 3.21 0.25
CA PRO A 338 -15.64 2.81 1.14
C PRO A 338 -16.95 3.53 0.78
N PRO A 339 -18.13 2.89 0.92
CA PRO A 339 -19.41 3.51 0.59
C PRO A 339 -19.67 4.83 1.32
N ASP A 340 -19.18 4.95 2.54
CA ASP A 340 -19.31 6.14 3.39
C ASP A 340 -18.08 7.07 3.29
N SER A 341 -17.18 6.84 2.34
CA SER A 341 -16.02 7.71 2.15
C SER A 341 -16.47 9.05 1.57
N MET A 342 -16.25 10.12 2.33
CA MET A 342 -16.42 11.47 1.82
C MET A 342 -15.18 11.85 1.01
N CYS A 343 -15.37 12.10 -0.29
CA CYS A 343 -14.35 12.75 -1.09
C CYS A 343 -14.40 14.26 -0.80
N PRO A 344 -13.31 14.90 -0.33
CA PRO A 344 -13.30 16.34 -0.03
C PRO A 344 -13.67 17.23 -1.23
N HIS A 345 -13.63 16.69 -2.46
CA HIS A 345 -14.07 17.41 -3.65
C HIS A 345 -15.57 17.75 -3.63
N GLU A 346 -16.42 17.03 -2.89
CA GLU A 346 -17.84 17.37 -2.74
C GLU A 346 -18.09 18.53 -1.76
N LEU A 347 -17.15 18.81 -0.86
CA LEU A 347 -17.21 20.01 -0.01
C LEU A 347 -16.94 21.30 -0.81
N ARG A 348 -16.46 21.19 -2.06
CA ARG A 348 -16.27 22.34 -2.96
C ARG A 348 -17.52 22.73 -3.74
N THR A 349 -18.58 21.91 -3.75
CA THR A 349 -19.77 22.18 -4.58
C THR A 349 -21.00 22.63 -3.81
N ASN A 350 -21.08 22.45 -2.49
CA ASN A 350 -22.28 22.81 -1.71
C ASN A 350 -22.00 23.63 -0.44
N GLY A 351 -21.15 24.66 -0.58
CA GLY A 351 -21.30 25.91 0.17
C GLY A 351 -21.08 25.86 1.68
N GLU A 352 -19.83 26.00 2.10
CA GLU A 352 -19.39 27.12 2.97
C GLU A 352 -17.85 27.19 2.94
N VAL A 353 -17.33 28.26 2.34
CA VAL A 353 -15.90 28.51 2.14
C VAL A 353 -15.51 29.68 3.02
N ILE A 354 -14.51 29.51 3.90
CA ILE A 354 -13.73 30.63 4.42
C ILE A 354 -12.42 30.71 3.61
N GLN A 355 -12.48 31.63 2.65
CA GLN A 355 -11.45 32.50 2.08
C GLN A 355 -10.03 31.97 1.79
N GLY A 356 -9.82 31.64 0.51
CA GLY A 356 -8.56 31.78 -0.20
C GLY A 356 -8.84 32.22 -1.64
N LEU A 357 -8.85 33.55 -1.85
CA LEU A 357 -8.94 34.33 -3.10
C LEU A 357 -9.10 33.57 -4.44
N CYS A 358 -10.32 33.61 -4.99
CA CYS A 358 -10.59 34.02 -6.38
C CYS A 358 -12.11 34.06 -6.64
N GLN A 359 -12.65 35.25 -6.89
CA GLN A 359 -14.07 35.43 -7.26
C GLN A 359 -14.35 34.83 -8.65
N PRO A 360 -15.54 34.25 -8.86
CA PRO A 360 -16.41 34.82 -9.89
C PRO A 360 -17.92 34.83 -9.54
N LYS A 361 -18.64 35.63 -10.34
CA LYS A 361 -20.04 36.08 -10.21
C LYS A 361 -21.09 34.97 -10.38
N ASN A 362 -22.16 35.12 -9.57
CA ASN A 362 -23.56 34.67 -9.71
C ASN A 362 -23.98 33.83 -10.93
N GLN A 363 -24.61 32.68 -10.68
CA GLN A 363 -25.97 32.37 -11.16
C GLN A 363 -26.56 31.15 -10.42
N ALA A 364 -27.86 31.23 -10.13
CA ALA A 364 -28.63 30.34 -9.26
C ALA A 364 -29.01 28.99 -9.89
N ILE A 365 -29.13 27.92 -9.09
CA ILE A 365 -29.79 26.66 -9.49
C ILE A 365 -30.69 26.13 -8.36
N ASN A 366 -31.91 25.77 -8.77
CA ASN A 366 -33.01 25.19 -8.02
C ASN A 366 -32.72 23.78 -7.49
N SER A 367 -33.35 23.47 -6.36
CA SER A 367 -33.40 22.19 -5.67
C SER A 367 -34.12 21.08 -6.45
N LEU A 368 -33.46 19.94 -6.63
CA LEU A 368 -34.13 18.63 -6.70
C LEU A 368 -33.19 17.54 -6.14
N CYS A 369 -33.62 16.96 -5.03
CA CYS A 369 -32.99 15.89 -4.29
C CYS A 369 -33.04 14.58 -5.11
N GLY A 370 -31.89 14.17 -5.63
CA GLY A 370 -31.62 12.83 -6.14
C GLY A 370 -30.21 12.45 -5.73
N ARG A 371 -30.00 11.23 -5.22
CA ARG A 371 -28.66 10.71 -4.87
C ARG A 371 -27.84 10.62 -6.16
N VAL A 372 -27.10 11.67 -6.48
CA VAL A 372 -26.13 11.68 -7.56
C VAL A 372 -24.84 11.13 -6.98
N LEU A 373 -24.57 9.85 -7.24
CA LEU A 373 -23.22 9.31 -7.14
C LEU A 373 -22.28 10.23 -7.93
N CYS A 374 -21.20 10.68 -7.30
CA CYS A 374 -20.18 11.52 -7.90
C CYS A 374 -19.86 11.06 -9.34
N GLN A 375 -19.66 11.97 -10.29
CA GLN A 375 -19.21 11.62 -11.65
C GLN A 375 -17.90 10.81 -11.65
N VAL A 376 -17.13 10.84 -10.55
CA VAL A 376 -16.01 9.93 -10.29
C VAL A 376 -16.47 8.49 -10.12
N CYS A 377 -17.58 8.19 -9.44
CA CYS A 377 -18.15 6.85 -9.33
C CYS A 377 -18.69 6.31 -10.68
N GLN A 378 -19.29 7.16 -11.52
CA GLN A 378 -19.72 6.76 -12.87
C GLN A 378 -18.54 6.57 -13.84
N SER A 379 -17.46 7.33 -13.68
CA SER A 379 -16.22 7.09 -14.42
C SER A 379 -15.40 5.93 -13.84
N CYS A 380 -15.52 5.61 -12.54
CA CYS A 380 -14.94 4.44 -11.86
C CYS A 380 -15.52 3.12 -12.35
N CYS A 381 -16.80 3.10 -12.77
CA CYS A 381 -17.42 1.92 -13.40
C CYS A 381 -16.85 1.63 -14.80
N THR A 382 -16.28 2.64 -15.45
CA THR A 382 -15.70 2.57 -16.80
C THR A 382 -14.17 2.50 -16.78
N VAL A 383 -13.53 2.41 -15.61
CA VAL A 383 -12.11 1.99 -15.50
C VAL A 383 -12.01 0.47 -15.65
N ILE A 384 -12.63 -0.05 -16.71
CA ILE A 384 -12.15 -1.22 -17.40
C ILE A 384 -10.99 -0.71 -18.25
N VAL A 385 -9.77 -0.82 -17.74
CA VAL A 385 -8.53 -0.89 -18.54
C VAL A 385 -8.51 0.06 -19.75
N SER A 386 -8.63 1.37 -19.49
CA SER A 386 -8.23 2.41 -20.44
C SER A 386 -7.46 3.48 -19.67
N LEU A 387 -6.26 3.09 -19.24
CA LEU A 387 -5.21 4.02 -18.83
C LEU A 387 -4.53 4.55 -20.09
N ASN A 388 -5.25 5.34 -20.90
CA ASN A 388 -4.64 6.12 -22.00
C ASN A 388 -3.67 7.22 -21.49
N HIS A 389 -3.25 7.18 -20.22
CA HIS A 389 -2.42 8.20 -19.59
C HIS A 389 -1.38 7.62 -18.61
N LEU A 390 -0.87 6.41 -18.84
CA LEU A 390 0.47 6.03 -18.37
C LEU A 390 1.39 5.93 -19.59
N HIS A 391 1.78 7.07 -20.14
CA HIS A 391 2.79 7.10 -21.19
C HIS A 391 4.17 6.70 -20.62
N LEU A 392 4.37 5.37 -20.66
CA LEU A 392 5.58 4.58 -20.85
C LEU A 392 6.72 4.79 -19.84
N CYS A 393 6.74 3.88 -18.86
CA CYS A 393 7.70 2.76 -18.68
C CYS A 393 8.75 2.46 -19.80
N LEU A 394 9.29 3.45 -20.53
CA LEU A 394 10.24 3.23 -21.65
C LEU A 394 11.72 3.26 -21.27
N VAL A 395 12.08 3.33 -19.99
CA VAL A 395 13.49 3.26 -19.55
C VAL A 395 13.83 1.92 -18.86
N LEU A 396 12.88 0.98 -18.81
CA LEU A 396 12.97 -0.22 -17.96
C LEU A 396 13.73 -1.42 -18.54
N CYS A 397 14.24 -1.35 -19.76
CA CYS A 397 15.00 -2.47 -20.33
C CYS A 397 16.52 -2.45 -20.03
N SER A 398 17.05 -1.41 -19.37
CA SER A 398 18.51 -1.28 -19.18
C SER A 398 19.01 -1.70 -17.79
N SER A 399 18.13 -1.98 -16.82
CA SER A 399 18.55 -2.11 -15.42
C SER A 399 17.81 -3.17 -14.59
N ILE A 400 16.97 -4.01 -15.21
CA ILE A 400 16.25 -5.12 -14.54
C ILE A 400 16.64 -6.49 -15.17
N VAL A 401 17.78 -6.57 -15.87
CA VAL A 401 18.40 -7.85 -16.27
C VAL A 401 19.75 -8.01 -15.59
#